data_AF-A0A926NV05-F1
#
_entry.id   AF-A0A926NV05-F1
#
_cell.length_a   1.000
_cell.length_b   1.000
_cell.length_c   1.000
_cell.angle_alpha   90.00
_cell.angle_beta   90.00
_cell.angle_gamma   90.00
#
_symmetry.space_group_name_H-M   'P 1'
#
loop_
_entity.id
_entity.type
_entity.pdbx_description
1 polymer ?
#
loop_
_entity_poly.entity_id
_entity_poly.type
_entity_poly.pdbx_seq_one_letter_code
_entity_poly.pdbx_strand_id
1 'polypeptide(L)'
;MRTYSLDIDPEQLVLWTRTELGERPSRLTVAASCRREVRAFDKRQEFRFGDAESEDLAEVAIVAALEISPAVSKDGWSISVLIEDETGLRIPDEGSDGGDEEMDLETFFGTFIRPDRGTVYVTANVEDAAAQARLTRLLGNVLENRHRGSNPR
;
A
#
# COMPACT_ATOMS: atom_id res chain seq x y z
N MET A 1 8.35 -15.67 -11.39
CA MET A 1 7.97 -14.49 -10.59
C MET A 1 8.61 -13.23 -11.19
N ARG A 2 7.77 -12.27 -11.56
CA ARG A 2 8.15 -10.95 -12.08
C ARG A 2 7.31 -9.90 -11.37
N THR A 3 7.95 -8.85 -10.88
CA THR A 3 7.28 -7.71 -10.26
C THR A 3 7.42 -6.50 -11.17
N TYR A 4 6.34 -5.74 -11.35
CA TYR A 4 6.33 -4.52 -12.14
C TYR A 4 5.40 -3.47 -11.52
N SER A 5 5.77 -2.21 -11.65
CA SER A 5 4.94 -1.10 -11.20
C SER A 5 3.71 -0.96 -12.10
N LEU A 6 2.55 -0.73 -11.49
CA LEU A 6 1.30 -0.45 -12.19
C LEU A 6 1.02 1.04 -12.12
N ASP A 7 0.79 1.64 -13.29
CA ASP A 7 0.25 2.99 -13.41
C ASP A 7 -1.27 2.91 -13.29
N ILE A 8 -1.75 2.77 -12.06
CA ILE A 8 -3.18 2.71 -11.75
C ILE A 8 -3.49 3.55 -10.54
N ASP A 9 -4.62 4.24 -10.59
CA ASP A 9 -5.09 5.01 -9.45
C ASP A 9 -5.40 4.06 -8.26
N PRO A 10 -4.72 4.24 -7.11
CA PRO A 10 -4.88 3.34 -5.97
C PRO A 10 -6.27 3.47 -5.34
N GLU A 11 -6.91 4.65 -5.41
CA GLU A 11 -8.28 4.82 -4.94
C GLU A 11 -9.23 3.98 -5.78
N GLN A 12 -9.11 4.07 -7.11
CA GLN A 12 -9.90 3.26 -8.03
C GLN A 12 -9.69 1.76 -7.82
N LEU A 13 -8.45 1.32 -7.60
CA LEU A 13 -8.13 -0.09 -7.34
C LEU A 13 -8.80 -0.58 -6.03
N VAL A 14 -8.71 0.19 -4.95
CA VAL A 14 -9.30 -0.18 -3.67
C VAL A 14 -10.83 -0.14 -3.72
N LEU A 15 -11.42 0.88 -4.34
CA LEU A 15 -12.88 0.97 -4.54
C LEU A 15 -13.42 -0.19 -5.38
N TRP A 16 -12.72 -0.56 -6.45
CA TRP A 16 -13.07 -1.72 -7.27
C TRP A 16 -12.98 -3.01 -6.45
N THR A 17 -11.89 -3.19 -5.71
CA THR A 17 -11.68 -4.38 -4.86
C THR A 17 -12.77 -4.51 -3.80
N ARG A 18 -13.12 -3.41 -3.13
CA ARG A 18 -14.23 -3.36 -2.16
C ARG A 18 -15.56 -3.76 -2.81
N THR A 19 -15.83 -3.26 -4.01
CA THR A 19 -17.06 -3.58 -4.75
C THR A 19 -17.11 -5.06 -5.15
N GLU A 20 -16.02 -5.58 -5.71
CA GLU A 20 -15.91 -6.99 -6.12
C GLU A 20 -15.98 -7.93 -4.89
N LEU A 21 -15.40 -7.57 -3.75
CA LEU A 21 -15.57 -8.32 -2.49
C LEU A 21 -17.01 -8.29 -1.97
N GLY A 22 -17.72 -7.17 -2.15
CA GLY A 22 -19.14 -7.05 -1.81
C GLY A 22 -20.04 -7.93 -2.69
N GLU A 23 -19.74 -8.03 -3.99
CA GLU A 23 -20.50 -8.90 -4.91
C GLU A 23 -20.05 -10.37 -4.81
N ARG A 24 -18.76 -10.62 -4.62
CA ARG A 24 -18.11 -11.93 -4.68
C ARG A 24 -16.95 -12.05 -3.68
N PRO A 25 -17.24 -12.25 -2.38
CA PRO A 25 -16.22 -12.26 -1.33
C PRO A 25 -15.21 -13.41 -1.44
N SER A 26 -15.55 -14.49 -2.15
CA SER A 26 -14.67 -15.66 -2.35
C SER A 26 -13.75 -15.57 -3.57
N ARG A 27 -13.73 -14.42 -4.26
CA ARG A 27 -12.94 -14.25 -5.48
C ARG A 27 -11.54 -13.70 -5.21
N LEU A 28 -11.42 -12.84 -4.20
CA LEU A 28 -10.21 -12.12 -3.84
C LEU A 28 -9.96 -12.26 -2.34
N THR A 29 -8.69 -12.21 -1.97
CA THR A 29 -8.20 -12.08 -0.60
C THR A 29 -7.48 -10.75 -0.51
N VAL A 30 -7.76 -9.99 0.55
CA VAL A 30 -7.09 -8.72 0.84
C VAL A 30 -6.45 -8.81 2.20
N ALA A 31 -5.21 -8.35 2.29
CA ALA A 31 -4.48 -8.21 3.54
C ALA A 31 -3.92 -6.80 3.58
N ALA A 32 -4.35 -5.99 4.55
CA ALA A 32 -3.80 -4.66 4.77
C ALA A 32 -3.00 -4.67 6.07
N SER A 33 -1.83 -4.06 6.01
CA SER A 33 -0.96 -3.85 7.17
C SER A 33 -0.38 -2.45 7.11
N CYS A 34 -0.02 -1.89 8.26
CA CYS A 34 0.86 -0.75 8.32
C CYS A 34 2.01 -1.02 9.27
N ARG A 35 3.15 -0.43 8.97
CA ARG A 35 4.31 -0.45 9.85
C ARG A 35 4.85 0.96 9.97
N ARG A 36 5.40 1.28 11.14
CA ARG A 36 6.09 2.55 11.35
C ARG A 36 7.58 2.30 11.19
N GLU A 37 8.17 2.89 10.18
CA GLU A 37 9.60 2.80 9.92
C GLU A 37 10.27 4.05 10.47
N VAL A 38 11.07 3.86 11.52
CA VAL A 38 11.95 4.90 12.05
C VAL A 38 13.25 4.85 11.24
N ARG A 39 13.41 5.78 10.30
CA ARG A 39 14.67 5.92 9.57
C ARG A 39 15.63 6.75 10.40
N ALA A 40 16.77 6.14 10.74
CA ALA A 40 17.84 6.84 11.42
C ALA A 40 18.37 7.96 10.50
N PHE A 41 18.30 9.20 10.96
CA PHE A 41 18.89 10.33 10.26
C PHE A 41 20.42 10.21 10.38
N ASP A 42 21.15 9.94 9.29
CA ASP A 42 22.62 9.93 9.34
C ASP A 42 23.09 11.39 9.49
N LYS A 43 23.30 11.82 10.75
CA LYS A 43 23.80 13.14 11.20
C LYS A 43 25.18 13.54 10.63
N ARG A 44 25.66 12.92 9.55
CA ARG A 44 27.03 13.10 9.06
C ARG A 44 27.17 14.23 8.03
N GLN A 45 26.08 14.89 7.62
CA GLN A 45 26.14 15.91 6.57
C GLN A 45 26.10 17.36 7.05
N GLU A 46 25.50 17.69 8.20
CA GLU A 46 25.52 19.06 8.72
C GLU A 46 25.49 19.06 10.25
N PHE A 47 26.61 19.32 10.91
CA PHE A 47 26.70 20.16 12.11
C PHE A 47 28.17 20.34 12.50
N ARG A 48 28.79 21.34 11.88
CA ARG A 48 30.04 21.95 12.33
C ARG A 48 29.71 23.17 13.23
N PHE A 49 28.73 23.02 14.13
CA PHE A 49 28.37 24.04 15.11
C PHE A 49 28.10 23.37 16.46
N GLY A 50 28.67 23.98 17.50
CA GLY A 50 29.02 23.35 18.76
C GLY A 50 27.85 23.03 19.70
N ASP A 51 28.15 22.07 20.58
CA ASP A 51 27.74 22.00 21.99
C ASP A 51 26.32 22.47 22.33
N ALA A 52 25.36 21.58 22.11
CA ALA A 52 24.13 21.46 22.90
C ALA A 52 23.57 20.05 22.67
N GLU A 53 23.08 19.43 23.74
CA GLU A 53 22.50 18.08 23.78
C GLU A 53 21.59 17.82 22.57
N SER A 54 22.11 17.10 21.58
CA SER A 54 21.41 16.86 20.33
C SER A 54 20.50 15.67 20.51
N GLU A 55 19.28 15.91 20.99
CA GLU A 55 18.17 14.95 20.93
C GLU A 55 18.19 14.30 19.54
N ASP A 56 18.37 12.98 19.48
CA ASP A 56 18.48 12.20 18.25
C ASP A 56 17.15 12.22 17.50
N LEU A 57 16.95 13.28 16.70
CA LEU A 57 15.83 13.38 15.79
C LEU A 57 15.92 12.24 14.77
N ALA A 58 14.87 11.42 14.71
CA ALA A 58 14.72 10.39 13.70
C ALA A 58 13.59 10.77 12.74
N GLU A 59 13.74 10.41 11.48
CA GLU A 59 12.66 10.56 10.51
C GLU A 59 11.68 9.39 10.71
N VAL A 60 10.42 9.70 10.99
CA VAL A 60 9.39 8.67 11.16
C VAL A 60 8.54 8.64 9.90
N ALA A 61 8.67 7.56 9.13
CA ALA A 61 7.84 7.26 7.98
C ALA A 61 6.80 6.20 8.36
N ILE A 62 5.57 6.37 7.91
CA ILE A 62 4.55 5.32 8.01
C ILE A 62 4.48 4.63 6.66
N VAL A 63 4.68 3.32 6.67
CA VAL A 63 4.64 2.48 5.48
C VAL A 63 3.39 1.61 5.58
N ALA A 64 2.36 1.96 4.82
CA ALA A 64 1.14 1.16 4.74
C ALA A 64 1.22 0.25 3.50
N ALA A 65 0.97 -1.04 3.68
CA ALA A 65 0.96 -2.02 2.62
C ALA A 65 -0.43 -2.68 2.52
N LEU A 66 -0.97 -2.74 1.32
CA LEU A 66 -2.18 -3.48 1.00
C LEU A 66 -1.84 -4.50 -0.08
N GLU A 67 -1.98 -5.78 0.26
CA GLU A 67 -1.88 -6.88 -0.68
C GLU A 67 -3.26 -7.36 -1.12
N ILE A 68 -3.45 -7.49 -2.44
CA ILE A 68 -4.64 -8.01 -3.07
C ILE A 68 -4.22 -9.24 -3.87
N SER A 69 -4.78 -10.37 -3.51
CA SER A 69 -4.46 -11.67 -4.09
C SER A 69 -5.76 -12.35 -4.55
N PRO A 70 -5.72 -13.20 -5.58
CA PRO A 70 -6.84 -14.08 -5.91
C PRO A 70 -7.02 -15.08 -4.76
N ALA A 71 -8.27 -15.38 -4.40
CA ALA A 71 -8.57 -16.38 -3.37
C ALA A 71 -8.07 -17.78 -3.75
N VAL A 72 -7.88 -18.03 -5.05
CA VAL A 72 -7.33 -19.27 -5.59
C VAL A 72 -5.86 -19.04 -5.95
N SER A 73 -4.93 -19.64 -5.21
CA SER A 73 -3.49 -19.50 -5.44
C SER A 73 -3.02 -19.94 -6.84
N LYS A 74 -3.82 -20.71 -7.58
CA LYS A 74 -3.55 -21.09 -8.99
C LYS A 74 -3.58 -19.91 -9.97
N ASP A 75 -4.05 -18.74 -9.55
CA ASP A 75 -4.04 -17.55 -10.38
C ASP A 75 -2.66 -16.89 -10.41
N GLY A 76 -1.81 -17.12 -9.40
CA GLY A 76 -0.39 -16.80 -9.40
C GLY A 76 -0.05 -15.33 -9.65
N TRP A 77 -0.95 -14.42 -9.26
CA TRP A 77 -0.69 -12.98 -9.29
C TRP A 77 -1.05 -12.38 -7.92
N SER A 78 -0.38 -11.31 -7.53
CA SER A 78 -0.77 -10.46 -6.40
C SER A 78 -0.49 -9.01 -6.76
N ILE A 79 -1.29 -8.10 -6.22
CA ILE A 79 -1.08 -6.65 -6.35
C ILE A 79 -0.77 -6.11 -4.96
N SER A 80 0.33 -5.39 -4.83
CA SER A 80 0.76 -4.76 -3.59
C SER A 80 0.72 -3.25 -3.77
N VAL A 81 -0.11 -2.58 -2.98
CA VAL A 81 -0.20 -1.12 -2.88
C VAL A 81 0.59 -0.71 -1.65
N LEU A 82 1.69 -0.01 -1.84
CA LEU A 82 2.53 0.54 -0.79
C LEU A 82 2.30 2.05 -0.72
N ILE A 83 2.12 2.58 0.48
CA ILE A 83 1.95 4.01 0.73
C ILE A 83 2.99 4.42 1.75
N GLU A 84 3.91 5.29 1.36
CA GLU A 84 4.90 5.88 2.25
C GLU A 84 4.45 7.29 2.62
N ASP A 85 4.01 7.49 3.87
CA ASP A 85 3.63 8.78 4.45
C ASP A 85 4.79 9.30 5.32
N GLU A 86 5.47 10.34 4.85
CA GLU A 86 6.56 10.98 5.59
C GLU A 86 5.98 11.94 6.64
N THR A 87 5.86 11.45 7.89
CA THR A 87 5.30 12.22 9.01
C THR A 87 6.26 13.25 9.64
N GLY A 88 7.51 13.33 9.15
CA GLY A 88 8.53 14.30 9.58
C GLY A 88 9.43 13.84 10.74
N LEU A 89 10.34 14.72 11.17
CA LEU A 89 11.30 14.49 12.26
C LEU A 89 10.56 14.39 13.61
N ARG A 90 10.67 13.25 14.28
CA ARG A 90 10.20 13.06 15.67
C ARG A 90 11.30 12.41 16.51
N ILE A 91 11.26 12.68 17.81
CA ILE A 91 12.07 11.94 18.77
C ILE A 91 11.53 10.50 18.80
N PRO A 92 12.36 9.48 18.50
CA PRO A 92 11.90 8.10 18.56
C PRO A 92 11.58 7.75 20.01
N ASP A 93 10.33 7.39 20.29
CA ASP A 93 9.96 6.82 21.57
C ASP A 93 10.58 5.41 21.67
N GLU A 94 11.26 5.11 22.78
CA GLU A 94 12.12 3.92 23.02
C GLU A 94 11.43 2.55 22.84
N GLY A 95 10.17 2.51 22.41
CA GLY A 95 9.40 1.28 22.14
C GLY A 95 8.72 1.20 20.76
N SER A 96 8.93 2.14 19.84
CA SER A 96 8.34 2.08 18.48
C SER A 96 9.18 1.22 17.51
N ASP A 97 9.45 -0.03 17.87
CA ASP A 97 9.68 -1.05 16.84
C ASP A 97 8.29 -1.40 16.29
N GLY A 98 7.85 -0.60 15.31
CA GLY A 98 6.51 -0.64 14.76
C GLY A 98 6.30 -1.90 13.93
N GLY A 99 6.04 -3.02 14.61
CA GLY A 99 5.63 -4.26 13.97
C GLY A 99 4.43 -4.04 13.03
N ASP A 100 4.33 -4.91 12.02
CA ASP A 100 3.23 -4.87 11.05
C ASP A 100 1.88 -5.00 11.79
N GLU A 101 1.14 -3.90 11.85
CA GLU A 101 -0.21 -3.85 12.40
C GLU A 101 -1.18 -4.20 11.29
N GLU A 102 -1.73 -5.41 11.34
CA GLU A 102 -2.82 -5.82 10.46
C GLU A 102 -4.06 -4.94 10.69
N MET A 103 -4.70 -4.54 9.60
CA MET A 103 -5.88 -3.70 9.63
C MET A 103 -6.88 -4.07 8.54
N ASP A 104 -8.11 -3.60 8.70
CA ASP A 104 -9.14 -3.76 7.69
C ASP A 104 -8.93 -2.84 6.48
N LEU A 105 -9.38 -3.29 5.31
CA LEU A 105 -9.34 -2.53 4.05
C LEU A 105 -10.03 -1.15 4.18
N GLU A 106 -11.14 -1.08 4.92
CA GLU A 106 -11.87 0.18 5.13
C GLU A 106 -11.05 1.19 5.95
N THR A 107 -10.36 0.72 6.99
CA THR A 107 -9.46 1.52 7.81
C THR A 107 -8.27 2.00 6.98
N PHE A 108 -7.68 1.11 6.18
CA PHE A 108 -6.58 1.44 5.27
C PHE A 108 -6.99 2.53 4.27
N PHE A 109 -8.15 2.35 3.61
CA PHE A 109 -8.67 3.30 2.64
C PHE A 109 -8.94 4.67 3.25
N GLY A 110 -9.65 4.74 4.38
CA GLY A 110 -9.98 6.03 5.01
C GLY A 110 -8.77 6.79 5.57
N THR A 111 -7.70 6.07 5.93
CA THR A 111 -6.50 6.63 6.58
C THR A 111 -5.42 7.00 5.58
N PHE A 112 -5.13 6.14 4.60
CA PHE A 112 -3.96 6.27 3.71
C PHE A 112 -4.31 6.62 2.27
N ILE A 113 -5.50 6.26 1.77
CA ILE A 113 -5.94 6.61 0.42
C ILE A 113 -6.55 8.02 0.47
N ARG A 114 -5.69 9.03 0.68
CA ARG A 114 -6.04 10.44 0.54
C ARG A 114 -5.09 11.09 -0.46
N PRO A 115 -5.59 11.89 -1.42
CA PRO A 115 -4.78 12.46 -2.50
C PRO A 115 -3.68 13.45 -2.04
N ASP A 116 -3.65 13.79 -0.76
CA ASP A 116 -2.72 14.77 -0.17
C ASP A 116 -1.73 14.11 0.82
N ARG A 117 -1.72 12.77 0.93
CA ARG A 117 -0.85 12.05 1.88
C ARG A 117 0.01 10.98 1.20
N GLY A 118 1.31 11.15 1.35
CA GLY A 118 2.32 10.14 1.02
C GLY A 118 2.53 9.88 -0.46
N THR A 119 3.57 9.11 -0.75
CA THR A 119 3.84 8.58 -2.08
C THR A 119 3.26 7.18 -2.18
N VAL A 120 2.44 6.93 -3.21
CA VAL A 120 1.81 5.62 -3.43
C VAL A 120 2.53 4.87 -4.54
N TYR A 121 2.87 3.62 -4.27
CA TYR A 121 3.47 2.69 -5.21
C TYR A 121 2.56 1.48 -5.37
N VAL A 122 1.99 1.31 -6.55
CA VAL A 122 1.25 0.10 -6.89
C VAL A 122 2.17 -0.83 -7.67
N THR A 123 2.33 -2.05 -7.20
CA THR A 123 3.14 -3.08 -7.85
C THR A 123 2.32 -4.33 -8.07
N ALA A 124 2.56 -4.98 -9.20
CA ALA A 124 2.00 -6.27 -9.53
C ALA A 124 3.10 -7.31 -9.51
N ASN A 125 2.85 -8.40 -8.80
CA ASN A 125 3.65 -9.59 -8.81
C ASN A 125 2.93 -10.69 -9.59
N VAL A 126 3.60 -11.31 -10.56
CA VAL A 126 3.07 -12.41 -11.36
C VAL A 126 4.06 -13.56 -11.41
N GLU A 127 3.56 -14.78 -11.22
CA GLU A 127 4.40 -15.98 -11.25
C GLU A 127 4.78 -16.35 -12.69
N ASP A 128 3.79 -16.38 -13.59
CA ASP A 128 3.88 -16.85 -14.97
C ASP A 128 3.13 -15.98 -15.98
N ALA A 129 3.35 -16.22 -17.29
CA ALA A 129 2.65 -15.51 -18.37
C ALA A 129 1.11 -15.69 -18.31
N ALA A 130 0.63 -16.84 -17.85
CA ALA A 130 -0.81 -17.06 -17.64
C ALA A 130 -1.37 -16.19 -16.52
N ALA A 131 -0.63 -16.02 -15.42
CA ALA A 131 -1.00 -15.14 -14.33
C ALA A 131 -1.02 -13.68 -14.79
N GLN A 132 -0.02 -13.26 -15.58
CA GLN A 132 0.02 -11.94 -16.19
C GLN A 132 -1.20 -11.67 -17.08
N ALA A 133 -1.64 -12.62 -17.90
CA ALA A 133 -2.83 -12.46 -18.73
C ALA A 133 -4.10 -12.28 -17.89
N ARG A 134 -4.24 -13.02 -16.78
CA ARG A 134 -5.38 -12.89 -15.86
C ARG A 134 -5.37 -11.56 -15.13
N LEU A 135 -4.21 -11.13 -14.63
CA LEU A 135 -4.03 -9.83 -14.01
C LEU A 135 -4.32 -8.70 -14.99
N THR A 136 -3.80 -8.78 -16.23
CA THR A 136 -4.07 -7.77 -17.27
C THR A 136 -5.56 -7.65 -17.55
N ARG A 137 -6.28 -8.79 -17.58
CA ARG A 137 -7.74 -8.80 -17.73
C ARG A 137 -8.44 -8.15 -16.53
N LEU A 138 -7.95 -8.39 -15.31
CA LEU A 138 -8.48 -7.74 -14.10
C LEU A 138 -8.25 -6.23 -14.14
N LEU A 139 -7.02 -5.79 -14.42
CA LEU A 139 -6.66 -4.38 -14.57
C LEU A 139 -7.52 -3.70 -15.65
N GLY A 140 -7.80 -4.38 -16.75
CA GLY A 140 -8.76 -3.90 -17.74
C GLY A 140 -10.15 -3.65 -17.15
N ASN A 141 -10.69 -4.58 -16.34
CA ASN A 141 -11.98 -4.37 -15.67
C ASN A 141 -11.95 -3.25 -14.62
N VAL A 142 -10.82 -3.08 -13.92
CA VAL A 142 -10.62 -1.98 -12.96
C VAL A 142 -10.64 -0.65 -13.72
N LEU A 143 -9.83 -0.51 -14.79
CA LEU A 143 -9.72 0.69 -15.62
C LEU A 143 -11.03 1.04 -16.33
N GLU A 144 -11.70 0.05 -16.91
CA GLU A 144 -13.02 0.21 -17.53
C GLU A 144 -14.14 0.47 -16.51
N ASN A 145 -13.81 0.37 -15.21
CA ASN A 145 -14.74 0.49 -14.08
C ASN A 145 -16.04 -0.25 -14.38
N ARG A 146 -15.94 -1.53 -14.74
CA ARG A 146 -17.05 -2.31 -15.30
C ARG A 146 -18.26 -2.45 -14.36
N HIS A 147 -18.12 -2.03 -13.08
CA HIS A 147 -19.21 -1.91 -12.12
C HIS A 147 -20.10 -0.66 -12.33
N ARG A 148 -19.66 0.34 -13.10
CA ARG A 148 -20.55 1.45 -13.57
C ARG A 148 -21.70 0.98 -14.47
N GLY A 149 -21.71 -0.29 -14.88
CA GLY A 149 -22.84 -0.92 -15.58
C GLY A 149 -24.00 -1.33 -14.70
N SER A 150 -23.81 -1.47 -13.38
CA SER A 150 -24.86 -1.88 -12.43
C SER A 150 -25.33 -0.68 -11.60
N ASN A 151 -25.94 0.30 -12.27
CA ASN A 151 -26.78 1.30 -11.62
C ASN A 151 -28.24 0.81 -11.69
N PRO A 152 -28.80 0.10 -10.69
CA PRO A 152 -30.24 0.15 -10.52
C PRO A 152 -30.57 1.54 -9.96
N ARG A 153 -31.35 2.28 -10.75
CA ARG A 153 -32.12 3.43 -10.30
C ARG A 153 -33.00 3.08 -9.10
#